data_AF-A0A7C7PRQ7-F1
#
_entry.id   AF-A0A7C7PRQ7-F1
#
_cell.length_a   1.000
_cell.length_b   1.000
_cell.length_c   1.000
_cell.angle_alpha   90.00
_cell.angle_beta   90.00
_cell.angle_gamma   90.00
#
_symmetry.space_group_name_H-M   'P 1'
#
loop_
_entity.id
_entity.type
_entity.pdbx_description
1 polymer ?
#
loop_
_entity_poly.entity_id
_entity_poly.type
_entity_poly.pdbx_seq_one_letter_code
_entity_poly.pdbx_strand_id
1 'polypeptide(L)'
;MNLRRILRIKKIEERERARELRDLEEEINKLKEEREGYELQLRAYEKELTDCKDALRLILRQKAMLEKIREIEDHIKRLERARAEALNNLRELKREEKALDILKDKTSKESYAKTLRREFLQVGFIHILKKGLKALLFVVLLAHSQSAVEEKLRSIEAEKETERLKEVKALIERKLRELEEERKRLEALKKRPLSEEEDKEVRKLIKIVSKTPPDEAGAILNEVDPKIAAEILIRLKERQAGQILAAMDPQKAAEVTEIIMRWRKKSGRE
;
A
#
# COMPACT_ATOMS: atom_id res chain seq x y z
N MET A 1 14.33 -34.03 -26.31
CA MET A 1 14.35 -34.58 -27.69
C MET A 1 14.18 -33.42 -28.68
N ASN A 2 15.03 -33.29 -29.71
CA ASN A 2 15.03 -32.10 -30.59
C ASN A 2 13.87 -32.18 -31.61
N LEU A 3 12.85 -31.33 -31.47
CA LEU A 3 11.67 -31.26 -32.35
C LEU A 3 12.03 -31.14 -33.84
N ARG A 4 13.16 -30.48 -34.18
CA ARG A 4 13.62 -30.38 -35.59
C ARG A 4 14.04 -31.73 -36.15
N ARG A 5 14.64 -32.59 -35.33
CA ARG A 5 15.06 -33.94 -35.73
C ARG A 5 13.85 -34.83 -35.96
N ILE A 6 12.83 -34.73 -35.11
CA ILE A 6 11.56 -35.47 -35.25
C ILE A 6 10.84 -35.04 -36.54
N LEU A 7 10.71 -33.73 -36.78
CA LEU A 7 10.07 -33.20 -37.99
C LEU A 7 10.79 -33.68 -39.26
N ARG A 8 12.14 -33.73 -39.24
CA ARG A 8 12.92 -34.22 -40.37
C ARG A 8 12.68 -35.71 -40.64
N ILE A 9 12.58 -36.52 -39.59
CA ILE A 9 12.28 -37.96 -39.71
C ILE A 9 10.87 -38.14 -40.27
N LYS A 10 9.87 -37.43 -39.74
CA LYS A 10 8.47 -37.51 -40.21
C LYS A 10 8.32 -37.09 -41.68
N LYS A 11 9.05 -36.06 -42.13
CA LYS A 11 9.09 -35.66 -43.55
C LYS A 11 9.68 -36.73 -44.48
N ILE A 12 10.65 -37.51 -43.99
CA ILE A 12 11.23 -38.62 -44.74
C ILE A 12 10.18 -39.74 -44.87
N GLU A 13 9.56 -40.07 -43.74
CA GLU A 13 8.52 -41.11 -43.63
C GLU A 13 7.28 -40.78 -44.49
N GLU A 14 6.88 -39.50 -44.58
CA GLU A 14 5.81 -39.03 -45.47
C GLU A 14 6.17 -39.25 -46.96
N ARG A 15 7.41 -38.93 -47.35
CA ARG A 15 7.89 -39.09 -48.73
C ARG A 15 8.03 -40.56 -49.14
N GLU A 16 8.32 -41.44 -48.20
CA GLU A 16 8.35 -42.89 -48.43
C GLU A 16 6.94 -43.42 -48.63
N ARG A 17 6.00 -43.12 -47.73
CA ARG A 17 4.59 -43.52 -47.89
C ARG A 17 3.92 -42.96 -49.14
N ALA A 18 4.25 -41.73 -49.54
CA ALA A 18 3.77 -41.15 -50.79
C ALA A 18 4.39 -41.82 -52.05
N ARG A 19 5.55 -42.47 -51.93
CA ARG A 19 6.10 -43.32 -52.99
C ARG A 19 5.35 -44.65 -53.05
N GLU A 20 5.21 -45.33 -51.91
CA GLU A 20 4.43 -46.58 -51.81
C GLU A 20 3.01 -46.44 -52.38
N LEU A 21 2.32 -45.33 -52.09
CA LEU A 21 0.99 -45.07 -52.64
C LEU A 21 0.98 -44.95 -54.17
N ARG A 22 2.01 -44.33 -54.75
CA ARG A 22 2.15 -44.20 -56.20
C ARG A 22 2.46 -45.54 -56.84
N ASP A 23 3.34 -46.32 -56.23
CA ASP A 23 3.70 -47.65 -56.72
C ASP A 23 2.46 -48.58 -56.73
N LEU A 24 1.63 -48.52 -55.68
CA LEU A 24 0.34 -49.22 -55.62
C LEU A 24 -0.66 -48.76 -56.69
N GLU A 25 -0.72 -47.45 -56.96
CA GLU A 25 -1.58 -46.91 -58.02
C GLU A 25 -1.14 -47.36 -59.41
N GLU A 26 0.17 -47.37 -59.68
CA GLU A 26 0.73 -47.90 -60.92
C GLU A 26 0.44 -49.39 -61.09
N GLU A 27 0.58 -50.19 -60.03
CA GLU A 27 0.29 -51.62 -60.06
C GLU A 27 -1.20 -51.91 -60.31
N ILE A 28 -2.10 -51.17 -59.64
CA ILE A 28 -3.54 -51.26 -59.89
C ILE A 28 -3.87 -50.94 -61.35
N ASN A 29 -3.24 -49.90 -61.92
CA ASN A 29 -3.50 -49.51 -63.30
C ASN A 29 -3.01 -50.58 -64.29
N LYS A 30 -1.82 -51.14 -64.09
CA LYS A 30 -1.30 -52.25 -64.92
C LYS A 30 -2.24 -53.47 -64.90
N LEU A 31 -2.71 -53.86 -63.71
CA LEU A 31 -3.65 -54.97 -63.58
C LEU A 31 -5.01 -54.68 -64.24
N LYS A 32 -5.48 -53.43 -64.21
CA LYS A 32 -6.69 -53.00 -64.93
C LYS A 32 -6.51 -53.10 -66.44
N GLU A 33 -5.38 -52.67 -66.97
CA GLU A 33 -5.04 -52.80 -68.40
C GLU A 33 -4.96 -54.28 -68.83
N GLU A 34 -4.34 -55.14 -68.00
CA GLU A 34 -4.31 -56.59 -68.25
C GLU A 34 -5.73 -57.19 -68.26
N ARG A 35 -6.58 -56.80 -67.29
CA ARG A 35 -7.98 -57.24 -67.21
C ARG A 35 -8.75 -56.84 -68.47
N GLU A 36 -8.65 -55.59 -68.89
CA GLU A 36 -9.27 -55.10 -70.12
C GLU A 36 -8.79 -55.86 -71.36
N GLY A 37 -7.49 -56.20 -71.41
CA GLY A 37 -6.93 -57.07 -72.45
C GLY A 37 -7.61 -58.45 -72.50
N TYR A 38 -7.77 -59.11 -71.35
CA TYR A 38 -8.48 -60.39 -71.27
C TYR A 38 -9.97 -60.28 -71.60
N GLU A 39 -10.65 -59.21 -71.17
CA GLU A 39 -12.06 -58.94 -71.52
C GLU A 39 -12.24 -58.75 -73.04
N LEU A 40 -11.32 -58.05 -73.72
CA LEU A 40 -11.34 -57.88 -75.17
C LEU A 40 -11.14 -59.21 -75.89
N GLN A 41 -10.21 -60.03 -75.43
CA GLN A 41 -10.02 -61.39 -75.96
C GLN A 41 -11.28 -62.22 -75.78
N LEU A 42 -11.92 -62.16 -74.60
CA LEU A 42 -13.17 -62.87 -74.32
C LEU A 42 -14.29 -62.47 -75.29
N ARG A 43 -14.48 -61.16 -75.52
CA ARG A 43 -15.47 -60.62 -76.46
C ARG A 43 -15.18 -61.00 -77.91
N ALA A 44 -13.90 -61.10 -78.29
CA ALA A 44 -13.51 -61.57 -79.62
C ALA A 44 -13.87 -63.05 -79.81
N TYR A 45 -13.60 -63.88 -78.79
CA TYR A 45 -13.95 -65.29 -78.80
C TYR A 45 -15.46 -65.54 -78.81
N GLU A 46 -16.25 -64.73 -78.11
CA GLU A 46 -17.72 -64.80 -78.14
C GLU A 46 -18.30 -64.55 -79.55
N LYS A 47 -17.60 -63.78 -80.39
CA LYS A 47 -17.99 -63.53 -81.79
C LYS A 47 -17.58 -64.67 -82.74
N GLU A 48 -16.51 -65.40 -82.43
CA GLU A 48 -16.05 -66.58 -83.19
C GLU A 48 -16.89 -67.84 -82.90
N LEU A 49 -17.79 -67.79 -81.91
CA LEU A 49 -18.61 -68.88 -81.41
C LEU A 49 -19.79 -69.25 -82.35
N THR A 50 -19.51 -69.38 -83.65
CA THR A 50 -20.50 -69.69 -84.71
C THR A 50 -20.43 -71.13 -85.24
N ASP A 51 -19.39 -71.92 -84.89
CA ASP A 51 -19.24 -73.31 -85.36
C ASP A 51 -19.19 -74.35 -84.22
N CYS A 52 -19.94 -75.44 -84.38
CA CYS A 52 -20.36 -76.36 -83.31
C CYS A 52 -19.30 -77.42 -82.94
N LYS A 53 -18.30 -77.66 -83.79
CA LYS A 53 -17.37 -78.80 -83.64
C LYS A 53 -16.29 -78.61 -82.56
N ASP A 54 -15.99 -77.38 -82.16
CA ASP A 54 -14.95 -77.06 -81.15
C ASP A 54 -15.51 -76.48 -79.84
N ALA A 55 -16.83 -76.53 -79.65
CA ALA A 55 -17.54 -75.85 -78.55
C ALA A 55 -16.96 -76.18 -77.15
N LEU A 56 -16.60 -77.43 -76.87
CA LEU A 56 -16.06 -77.83 -75.56
C LEU A 56 -14.68 -77.21 -75.28
N ARG A 57 -13.79 -77.16 -76.28
CA ARG A 57 -12.46 -76.54 -76.16
C ARG A 57 -12.59 -75.04 -75.92
N LEU A 58 -13.52 -74.40 -76.61
CA LEU A 58 -13.81 -72.97 -76.46
C LEU A 58 -14.40 -72.64 -75.09
N ILE A 59 -15.35 -73.45 -74.57
CA ILE A 59 -15.92 -73.29 -73.23
C ILE A 59 -14.85 -73.43 -72.14
N LEU A 60 -13.96 -74.43 -72.25
CA LEU A 60 -12.87 -74.61 -71.28
C LEU A 60 -11.91 -73.42 -71.27
N ARG A 61 -11.60 -72.86 -72.44
CA ARG A 61 -10.76 -71.66 -72.57
C ARG A 61 -11.44 -70.41 -72.03
N GLN A 62 -12.73 -70.22 -72.32
CA GLN A 62 -13.55 -69.12 -71.78
C GLN A 62 -13.58 -69.18 -70.25
N LYS A 63 -13.80 -70.37 -69.68
CA LYS A 63 -13.80 -70.58 -68.23
C LYS A 63 -12.43 -70.28 -67.60
N ALA A 64 -11.32 -70.65 -68.25
CA ALA A 64 -9.98 -70.33 -67.79
C ALA A 64 -9.71 -68.81 -67.81
N MET A 65 -10.19 -68.08 -68.81
CA MET A 65 -10.07 -66.62 -68.87
C MET A 65 -10.92 -65.94 -67.79
N LEU A 66 -12.15 -66.42 -67.55
CA LEU A 66 -13.00 -65.91 -66.48
C LEU A 66 -12.37 -66.11 -65.09
N GLU A 67 -11.71 -67.26 -64.88
CA GLU A 67 -11.00 -67.51 -63.62
C GLU A 67 -9.82 -66.54 -63.44
N LYS A 68 -9.04 -66.29 -64.50
CA LYS A 68 -7.98 -65.27 -64.47
C LYS A 68 -8.51 -63.86 -64.19
N ILE A 69 -9.63 -63.48 -64.82
CA ILE A 69 -10.28 -62.19 -64.57
C ILE A 69 -10.68 -62.08 -63.10
N ARG A 70 -11.29 -63.13 -62.53
CA ARG A 70 -11.65 -63.18 -61.11
C ARG A 70 -10.43 -63.06 -60.20
N GLU A 71 -9.34 -63.77 -60.49
CA GLU A 71 -8.10 -63.67 -59.72
C GLU A 71 -7.52 -62.24 -59.74
N ILE A 72 -7.55 -61.59 -60.92
CA ILE A 72 -7.11 -60.21 -61.10
C ILE A 72 -8.02 -59.25 -60.33
N GLU A 73 -9.34 -59.43 -60.38
CA GLU A 73 -10.31 -58.61 -59.63
C GLU A 73 -10.11 -58.72 -58.11
N ASP A 74 -9.89 -59.94 -57.61
CA ASP A 74 -9.59 -60.17 -56.20
C ASP A 74 -8.23 -59.57 -55.80
N HIS A 75 -7.26 -59.55 -56.71
CA HIS A 75 -5.99 -58.86 -56.51
C HIS A 75 -6.20 -57.34 -56.45
N ILE A 76 -6.88 -56.74 -57.43
CA ILE A 76 -7.21 -55.31 -57.47
C ILE A 76 -7.95 -54.91 -56.19
N LYS A 77 -8.92 -55.70 -55.75
CA LYS A 77 -9.68 -55.41 -54.52
C LYS A 77 -8.80 -55.41 -53.27
N ARG A 78 -7.80 -56.29 -53.20
CA ARG A 78 -6.82 -56.31 -52.10
C ARG A 78 -5.92 -55.06 -52.15
N LEU A 79 -5.43 -54.70 -53.33
CA LEU A 79 -4.60 -53.51 -53.51
C LEU A 79 -5.37 -52.22 -53.26
N GLU A 80 -6.65 -52.14 -53.64
CA GLU A 80 -7.50 -50.97 -53.36
C GLU A 80 -7.72 -50.77 -51.85
N ARG A 81 -7.85 -51.86 -51.08
CA ARG A 81 -7.89 -51.79 -49.61
C ARG A 81 -6.55 -51.29 -49.05
N ALA A 82 -5.44 -51.86 -49.48
CA ALA A 82 -4.10 -51.43 -49.07
C ALA A 82 -3.83 -49.96 -49.42
N ARG A 83 -4.25 -49.51 -50.61
CA ARG A 83 -4.19 -48.12 -51.05
C ARG A 83 -5.02 -47.20 -50.15
N ALA A 84 -6.23 -47.61 -49.78
CA ALA A 84 -7.09 -46.83 -48.88
C ALA A 84 -6.47 -46.69 -47.48
N GLU A 85 -5.88 -47.75 -46.95
CA GLU A 85 -5.15 -47.73 -45.68
C GLU A 85 -3.90 -46.83 -45.76
N ALA A 86 -3.09 -46.97 -46.80
CA ALA A 86 -1.92 -46.13 -47.05
C ALA A 86 -2.29 -44.63 -47.16
N LEU A 87 -3.41 -44.31 -47.84
CA LEU A 87 -3.92 -42.95 -47.95
C LEU A 87 -4.32 -42.36 -46.60
N ASN A 88 -4.98 -43.16 -45.75
CA ASN A 88 -5.34 -42.73 -44.40
C ASN A 88 -4.10 -42.49 -43.54
N ASN A 89 -3.13 -43.41 -43.56
CA ASN A 89 -1.86 -43.25 -42.85
C ASN A 89 -1.10 -42.00 -43.29
N LEU A 90 -1.10 -41.70 -44.59
CA LEU A 90 -0.49 -40.47 -45.12
C LEU A 90 -1.20 -39.20 -44.63
N ARG A 91 -2.54 -39.23 -44.55
CA ARG A 91 -3.33 -38.11 -43.99
C ARG A 91 -3.04 -37.89 -42.51
N GLU A 92 -2.90 -38.96 -41.74
CA GLU A 92 -2.53 -38.89 -40.32
C GLU A 92 -1.12 -38.31 -40.15
N LEU A 93 -0.15 -38.76 -40.93
CA LEU A 93 1.21 -38.20 -40.87
C LEU A 93 1.25 -36.70 -41.14
N LYS A 94 0.52 -36.24 -42.16
CA LYS A 94 0.41 -34.80 -42.47
C LYS A 94 -0.17 -34.00 -41.31
N ARG A 95 -1.14 -34.58 -40.58
CA ARG A 95 -1.72 -33.94 -39.38
C ARG A 95 -0.70 -33.88 -38.25
N GLU A 96 0.01 -34.98 -37.99
CA GLU A 96 1.07 -35.04 -36.97
C GLU A 96 2.20 -34.05 -37.26
N GLU A 97 2.66 -33.97 -38.52
CA GLU A 97 3.69 -33.02 -38.93
C GLU A 97 3.25 -31.58 -38.70
N LYS A 98 2.02 -31.23 -39.10
CA LYS A 98 1.47 -29.89 -38.87
C LYS A 98 1.39 -29.55 -37.38
N ALA A 99 0.99 -30.52 -36.53
CA ALA A 99 0.98 -30.34 -35.08
C ALA A 99 2.40 -30.13 -34.52
N LEU A 100 3.38 -30.88 -35.01
CA LEU A 100 4.79 -30.73 -34.62
C LEU A 100 5.37 -29.37 -35.02
N ASP A 101 5.03 -28.83 -36.19
CA ASP A 101 5.46 -27.50 -36.60
C ASP A 101 4.86 -26.40 -35.71
N ILE A 102 3.58 -26.51 -35.34
CA ILE A 102 2.94 -25.60 -34.37
C ILE A 102 3.66 -25.66 -33.02
N LEU A 103 3.97 -26.86 -32.52
CA LEU A 103 4.68 -27.05 -31.27
C LEU A 103 6.10 -26.45 -31.32
N LYS A 104 6.82 -26.64 -32.42
CA LYS A 104 8.14 -26.06 -32.65
C LYS A 104 8.09 -24.53 -32.63
N ASP A 105 7.10 -23.92 -33.27
CA ASP A 105 6.91 -22.47 -33.27
C ASP A 105 6.59 -21.94 -31.87
N LYS A 106 5.68 -22.61 -31.15
CA LYS A 106 5.34 -22.26 -29.77
C LYS A 106 6.57 -22.34 -28.85
N THR A 107 7.33 -23.43 -28.94
CA THR A 107 8.56 -23.62 -28.16
C THR A 107 9.61 -22.55 -28.47
N SER A 108 9.70 -22.14 -29.74
CA SER A 108 10.63 -21.08 -30.17
C SER A 108 10.21 -19.71 -29.60
N LYS A 109 8.91 -19.39 -29.62
CA LYS A 109 8.36 -18.17 -29.02
C LYS A 109 8.56 -18.12 -27.50
N GLU A 110 8.28 -19.22 -26.81
CA GLU A 110 8.50 -19.34 -25.36
C GLU A 110 9.99 -19.20 -24.99
N SER A 111 10.88 -19.79 -25.78
CA SER A 111 12.33 -19.66 -25.58
C SER A 111 12.76 -18.21 -25.77
N TYR A 112 12.33 -17.55 -26.85
CA TYR A 112 12.61 -16.14 -27.11
C TYR A 112 12.12 -15.22 -25.97
N ALA A 113 10.90 -15.44 -25.48
CA ALA A 113 10.34 -14.70 -24.35
C ALA A 113 11.17 -14.90 -23.06
N LYS A 114 11.67 -16.12 -22.80
CA LYS A 114 12.57 -16.39 -21.67
C LYS A 114 13.91 -15.67 -21.82
N THR A 115 14.48 -15.63 -23.04
CA THR A 115 15.75 -14.92 -23.30
C THR A 115 15.58 -13.42 -23.09
N LEU A 116 14.54 -12.81 -23.67
CA LEU A 116 14.18 -11.41 -23.43
C LEU A 116 14.02 -11.12 -21.95
N ARG A 117 13.28 -11.96 -21.20
CA ARG A 117 13.09 -11.77 -19.75
C ARG A 117 14.42 -11.80 -19.01
N ARG A 118 15.36 -12.69 -19.37
CA ARG A 118 16.70 -12.71 -18.78
C ARG A 118 17.50 -11.46 -19.14
N GLU A 119 17.48 -11.01 -20.38
CA GLU A 119 18.16 -9.79 -20.81
C GLU A 119 17.57 -8.55 -20.11
N PHE A 120 16.25 -8.44 -19.99
CA PHE A 120 15.59 -7.39 -19.22
C PHE A 120 15.96 -7.42 -17.73
N LEU A 121 16.03 -8.61 -17.12
CA LEU A 121 16.49 -8.77 -15.73
C LEU A 121 17.95 -8.35 -15.57
N GLN A 122 18.83 -8.68 -16.52
CA GLN A 122 20.24 -8.29 -16.49
C GLN A 122 20.43 -6.77 -16.71
N VAL A 123 19.74 -6.18 -17.68
CA VAL A 123 19.80 -4.73 -17.94
C VAL A 123 19.20 -3.95 -16.77
N GLY A 124 18.07 -4.41 -16.22
CA GLY A 124 17.45 -3.84 -15.02
C GLY A 124 18.38 -3.90 -13.81
N PHE A 125 19.04 -5.04 -13.58
CA PHE A 125 20.01 -5.21 -12.50
C PHE A 125 21.21 -4.26 -12.65
N ILE A 126 21.81 -4.17 -13.85
CA ILE A 126 22.94 -3.25 -14.11
C ILE A 126 22.53 -1.79 -13.88
N HIS A 127 21.32 -1.40 -14.27
CA HIS A 127 20.81 -0.04 -14.07
C HIS A 127 20.61 0.29 -12.58
N ILE A 128 20.01 -0.64 -11.82
CA ILE A 128 19.83 -0.48 -10.38
C ILE A 128 21.18 -0.42 -9.67
N LEU A 129 22.13 -1.27 -10.05
CA LEU A 129 23.48 -1.30 -9.48
C LEU A 129 24.22 0.03 -9.73
N LYS A 130 24.17 0.56 -10.96
CA LYS A 130 24.78 1.86 -11.30
C LYS A 130 24.13 3.02 -10.55
N LYS A 131 22.81 3.02 -10.38
CA LYS A 131 22.10 4.04 -9.59
C LYS A 131 22.46 3.95 -8.11
N GLY A 132 22.50 2.75 -7.55
CA GLY A 132 22.90 2.50 -6.17
C GLY A 132 24.36 2.92 -5.91
N LEU A 133 25.27 2.62 -6.83
CA LEU A 133 26.67 3.03 -6.74
C LEU A 133 26.82 4.56 -6.78
N LYS A 134 26.08 5.26 -7.67
CA LYS A 134 26.06 6.73 -7.70
C LYS A 134 25.49 7.32 -6.42
N ALA A 135 24.44 6.74 -5.87
CA ALA A 135 23.86 7.18 -4.59
C ALA A 135 24.86 6.96 -3.43
N LEU A 136 25.55 5.82 -3.41
CA LEU A 136 26.58 5.53 -2.41
C LEU A 136 27.75 6.53 -2.53
N LEU A 137 28.21 6.82 -3.74
CA LEU A 137 29.29 7.78 -4.00
C LEU A 137 28.87 9.22 -3.66
N PHE A 138 27.60 9.57 -3.89
CA PHE A 138 27.00 10.84 -3.48
C PHE A 138 26.90 10.97 -1.95
N VAL A 139 26.51 9.89 -1.25
CA VAL A 139 26.48 9.85 0.22
C VAL A 139 27.90 10.00 0.79
N VAL A 140 28.90 9.35 0.19
CA VAL A 140 30.31 9.48 0.60
C VAL A 140 30.85 10.90 0.36
N LEU A 141 30.50 11.53 -0.76
CA LEU A 141 30.87 12.93 -1.07
C LEU A 141 30.22 13.93 -0.11
N LEU A 142 28.95 13.73 0.25
CA LEU A 142 28.26 14.54 1.24
C LEU A 142 28.86 14.38 2.65
N ALA A 143 29.25 13.15 3.01
CA ALA A 143 29.91 12.90 4.30
C ALA A 143 31.27 13.61 4.43
N HIS A 144 31.97 13.85 3.31
CA HIS A 144 33.26 14.57 3.31
C HIS A 144 33.15 16.10 3.30
N SER A 145 32.06 16.68 2.76
CA SER A 145 31.88 18.14 2.70
C SER A 145 31.16 18.74 3.91
N GLN A 146 30.50 17.91 4.73
CA GLN A 146 29.72 18.37 5.88
C GLN A 146 30.57 18.82 7.08
N SER A 147 31.75 18.26 7.32
CA SER A 147 32.52 18.53 8.54
C SER A 147 33.00 19.98 8.71
N ALA A 148 33.39 20.66 7.62
CA ALA A 148 33.87 22.05 7.68
C ALA A 148 32.76 23.11 7.59
N VAL A 149 31.61 22.75 7.02
CA VAL A 149 30.46 23.66 6.85
C VAL A 149 29.59 23.65 8.11
N GLU A 150 29.45 22.50 8.76
CA GLU A 150 28.68 22.34 9.98
C GLU A 150 29.34 23.06 11.19
N GLU A 151 30.67 23.08 11.27
CA GLU A 151 31.40 23.83 12.31
C GLU A 151 31.18 25.35 12.19
N LYS A 152 31.20 25.89 10.96
CA LYS A 152 30.91 27.32 10.71
C LYS A 152 29.44 27.69 10.88
N LEU A 153 28.51 26.79 10.55
CA LEU A 153 27.08 27.01 10.79
C LEU A 153 26.78 27.03 12.28
N ARG A 154 27.35 26.11 13.05
CA ARG A 154 27.21 26.06 14.51
C ARG A 154 27.81 27.29 15.19
N SER A 155 28.94 27.81 14.70
CA SER A 155 29.53 29.04 15.26
C SER A 155 28.69 30.28 14.99
N ILE A 156 28.12 30.41 13.77
CA ILE A 156 27.23 31.53 13.41
C ILE A 156 25.90 31.45 14.17
N GLU A 157 25.33 30.25 14.33
CA GLU A 157 24.11 30.06 15.11
C GLU A 157 24.32 30.35 16.58
N ALA A 158 25.43 29.88 17.17
CA ALA A 158 25.80 30.18 18.54
C ALA A 158 26.01 31.69 18.76
N GLU A 159 26.65 32.39 17.82
CA GLU A 159 26.86 33.84 17.90
C GLU A 159 25.52 34.60 17.88
N LYS A 160 24.62 34.27 16.95
CA LYS A 160 23.26 34.86 16.89
C LYS A 160 22.43 34.56 18.13
N GLU A 161 22.55 33.38 18.69
CA GLU A 161 21.83 33.00 19.90
C GLU A 161 22.36 33.76 21.12
N THR A 162 23.68 33.97 21.21
CA THR A 162 24.27 34.80 22.27
C THR A 162 23.88 36.28 22.15
N GLU A 163 23.77 36.80 20.94
CA GLU A 163 23.34 38.19 20.69
C GLU A 163 21.88 38.38 21.10
N ARG A 164 20.98 37.49 20.67
CA ARG A 164 19.57 37.47 21.11
C ARG A 164 19.44 37.36 22.63
N LEU A 165 20.23 36.49 23.26
CA LEU A 165 20.23 36.34 24.71
C LEU A 165 20.67 37.62 25.42
N LYS A 166 21.65 38.36 24.87
CA LYS A 166 22.06 39.66 25.42
C LYS A 166 20.94 40.70 25.29
N GLU A 167 20.28 40.78 24.13
CA GLU A 167 19.15 41.70 23.93
C GLU A 167 17.99 41.39 24.88
N VAL A 168 17.62 40.11 25.00
CA VAL A 168 16.55 39.67 25.92
C VAL A 168 16.93 39.94 27.37
N LYS A 169 18.18 39.68 27.78
CA LYS A 169 18.66 40.03 29.13
C LYS A 169 18.59 41.53 29.38
N ALA A 170 19.03 42.36 28.44
CA ALA A 170 18.98 43.81 28.57
C ALA A 170 17.53 44.33 28.67
N LEU A 171 16.61 43.72 27.91
CA LEU A 171 15.18 44.02 27.99
C LEU A 171 14.59 43.62 29.34
N ILE A 172 14.92 42.42 29.84
CA ILE A 172 14.50 41.94 31.15
C ILE A 172 15.02 42.85 32.26
N GLU A 173 16.30 43.21 32.24
CA GLU A 173 16.88 44.15 33.21
C GLU A 173 16.20 45.51 33.19
N ARG A 174 15.86 46.02 31.99
CA ARG A 174 15.09 47.25 31.85
C ARG A 174 13.69 47.11 32.47
N LYS A 175 12.99 46.01 32.17
CA LYS A 175 11.66 45.74 32.72
C LYS A 175 11.67 45.53 34.23
N LEU A 176 12.71 44.90 34.76
CA LEU A 176 12.92 44.75 36.21
C LEU A 176 13.10 46.11 36.88
N ARG A 177 13.91 47.01 36.29
CA ARG A 177 14.05 48.39 36.79
C ARG A 177 12.72 49.14 36.78
N GLU A 178 11.96 49.07 35.68
CA GLU A 178 10.63 49.67 35.56
C GLU A 178 9.67 49.13 36.64
N LEU A 179 9.65 47.81 36.85
CA LEU A 179 8.82 47.16 37.86
C LEU A 179 9.24 47.51 39.30
N GLU A 180 10.53 47.64 39.59
CA GLU A 180 11.02 48.08 40.89
C GLU A 180 10.61 49.52 41.20
N GLU A 181 10.66 50.41 40.20
CA GLU A 181 10.18 51.79 40.33
C GLU A 181 8.67 51.86 40.56
N GLU A 182 7.88 51.09 39.81
CA GLU A 182 6.43 50.98 40.04
C GLU A 182 6.11 50.40 41.42
N ARG A 183 6.84 49.37 41.85
CA ARG A 183 6.67 48.76 43.17
C ARG A 183 6.98 49.77 44.27
N LYS A 184 8.05 50.57 44.14
CA LYS A 184 8.35 51.67 45.06
C LYS A 184 7.26 52.74 45.08
N ARG A 185 6.69 53.12 43.92
CA ARG A 185 5.54 54.04 43.83
C ARG A 185 4.30 53.46 44.52
N LEU A 186 4.00 52.19 44.30
CA LEU A 186 2.85 51.51 44.92
C LEU A 186 3.03 51.34 46.43
N GLU A 187 4.24 51.07 46.91
CA GLU A 187 4.54 51.05 48.34
C GLU A 187 4.42 52.44 48.97
N ALA A 188 4.83 53.51 48.27
CA ALA A 188 4.60 54.88 48.71
C ALA A 188 3.10 55.21 48.78
N LEU A 189 2.29 54.70 47.85
CA LEU A 189 0.82 54.85 47.85
C LEU A 189 0.14 54.01 48.94
N LYS A 190 0.64 52.80 49.24
CA LYS A 190 0.13 51.94 50.33
C LYS A 190 0.51 52.44 51.71
N LYS A 191 1.60 53.22 51.84
CA LYS A 191 2.00 53.90 53.08
C LYS A 191 1.30 55.26 53.26
N ARG A 192 0.07 55.42 52.78
CA ARG A 192 -0.80 56.50 53.27
C ARG A 192 -1.44 55.99 54.57
N PRO A 193 -1.03 56.48 55.77
CA PRO A 193 -1.85 56.26 56.97
C PRO A 193 -3.24 56.86 56.73
N LEU A 194 -4.28 56.34 57.40
CA LEU A 194 -5.62 56.94 57.36
C LEU A 194 -5.51 58.45 57.53
N SER A 195 -6.33 59.22 56.78
CA SER A 195 -6.37 60.67 56.96
C SER A 195 -6.61 60.99 58.44
N GLU A 196 -5.99 62.04 59.00
CA GLU A 196 -6.26 62.48 60.37
C GLU A 196 -7.77 62.72 60.64
N GLU A 197 -8.56 62.97 59.59
CA GLU A 197 -10.01 63.08 59.65
C GLU A 197 -10.72 61.73 59.86
N GLU A 198 -10.28 60.67 59.19
CA GLU A 198 -10.89 59.33 59.30
C GLU A 198 -10.62 58.73 60.69
N ASP A 199 -9.41 58.88 61.22
CA ASP A 199 -9.08 58.36 62.56
C ASP A 199 -9.78 59.18 63.67
N LYS A 200 -10.13 60.46 63.43
CA LYS A 200 -10.98 61.27 64.32
C LYS A 200 -12.44 60.81 64.31
N GLU A 201 -13.00 60.48 63.15
CA GLU A 201 -14.37 59.98 63.03
C GLU A 201 -14.54 58.62 63.69
N VAL A 202 -13.61 57.69 63.46
CA VAL A 202 -13.59 56.37 64.10
C VAL A 202 -13.51 56.50 65.62
N ARG A 203 -12.66 57.39 66.16
CA ARG A 203 -12.60 57.66 67.62
C ARG A 203 -13.91 58.22 68.19
N LYS A 204 -14.61 59.07 67.45
CA LYS A 204 -15.92 59.60 67.86
C LYS A 204 -16.97 58.50 67.91
N LEU A 205 -16.99 57.62 66.92
CA LEU A 205 -17.88 56.46 66.86
C LEU A 205 -17.62 55.49 68.03
N ILE A 206 -16.35 55.18 68.32
CA ILE A 206 -15.99 54.34 69.48
C ILE A 206 -16.48 54.94 70.80
N LYS A 207 -16.38 56.26 70.95
CA LYS A 207 -16.83 56.95 72.17
C LYS A 207 -18.36 56.91 72.35
N ILE A 208 -19.10 56.87 71.25
CA ILE A 208 -20.57 56.72 71.27
C ILE A 208 -20.91 55.27 71.61
N VAL A 209 -20.38 54.30 70.86
CA VAL A 209 -20.64 52.87 71.06
C VAL A 209 -20.23 52.39 72.46
N SER A 210 -19.15 52.95 73.04
CA SER A 210 -18.73 52.62 74.41
C SER A 210 -19.69 53.11 75.51
N LYS A 211 -20.58 54.06 75.22
CA LYS A 211 -21.58 54.57 76.16
C LYS A 211 -22.98 54.03 75.89
N THR A 212 -23.19 53.40 74.74
CA THR A 212 -24.44 52.73 74.37
C THR A 212 -24.55 51.38 75.10
N PRO A 213 -25.74 50.99 75.59
CA PRO A 213 -25.95 49.66 76.15
C PRO A 213 -25.57 48.55 75.15
N PRO A 214 -25.02 47.41 75.60
CA PRO A 214 -24.51 46.36 74.71
C PRO A 214 -25.52 45.85 73.67
N ASP A 215 -26.80 45.77 74.04
CA ASP A 215 -27.86 45.26 73.17
C ASP A 215 -28.14 46.20 71.98
N GLU A 216 -28.24 47.50 72.25
CA GLU A 216 -28.42 48.53 71.22
C GLU A 216 -27.17 48.69 70.36
N ALA A 217 -25.99 48.61 70.97
CA ALA A 217 -24.72 48.65 70.26
C ALA A 217 -24.58 47.45 69.30
N GLY A 218 -25.01 46.25 69.72
CA GLY A 218 -25.04 45.07 68.88
C GLY A 218 -25.95 45.23 67.67
N ALA A 219 -27.17 45.75 67.88
CA ALA A 219 -28.10 46.03 66.80
C ALA A 219 -27.55 47.06 65.80
N ILE A 220 -26.92 48.13 66.28
CA ILE A 220 -26.28 49.15 65.41
C ILE A 220 -25.14 48.53 64.60
N LEU A 221 -24.28 47.73 65.24
CA LEU A 221 -23.12 47.13 64.56
C LEU A 221 -23.50 46.05 63.54
N ASN A 222 -24.71 45.48 63.62
CA ASN A 222 -25.21 44.56 62.59
C ASN A 222 -25.37 45.24 61.22
N GLU A 223 -25.73 46.53 61.23
CA GLU A 223 -25.97 47.35 60.03
C GLU A 223 -24.71 48.04 59.49
N VAL A 224 -23.57 47.86 60.18
CA VAL A 224 -22.29 48.48 59.79
C VAL A 224 -21.41 47.48 59.03
N ASP A 225 -20.55 47.99 58.15
CA ASP A 225 -19.56 47.15 57.45
C ASP A 225 -18.73 46.33 58.47
N PRO A 226 -18.59 45.00 58.26
CA PRO A 226 -17.90 44.10 59.17
C PRO A 226 -16.48 44.53 59.56
N LYS A 227 -15.75 45.19 58.64
CA LYS A 227 -14.39 45.67 58.93
C LYS A 227 -14.42 46.86 59.88
N ILE A 228 -15.36 47.79 59.70
CA ILE A 228 -15.51 48.94 60.59
C ILE A 228 -15.98 48.47 61.97
N ALA A 229 -16.93 47.53 62.02
CA ALA A 229 -17.36 46.92 63.29
C ALA A 229 -16.20 46.21 64.02
N ALA A 230 -15.36 45.47 63.30
CA ALA A 230 -14.15 44.85 63.84
C ALA A 230 -13.16 45.87 64.41
N GLU A 231 -12.97 47.00 63.71
CA GLU A 231 -12.06 48.07 64.16
C GLU A 231 -12.55 48.74 65.45
N ILE A 232 -13.86 48.98 65.55
CA ILE A 232 -14.48 49.54 66.76
C ILE A 232 -14.32 48.56 67.93
N LEU A 233 -14.66 47.28 67.72
CA LEU A 233 -14.65 46.28 68.80
C LEU A 233 -13.26 45.99 69.35
N ILE A 234 -12.21 45.94 68.51
CA ILE A 234 -10.82 45.78 68.97
C ILE A 234 -10.37 46.94 69.87
N ARG A 235 -10.87 48.15 69.61
CA ARG A 235 -10.50 49.36 70.36
C ARG A 235 -11.33 49.55 71.63
N LEU A 236 -12.33 48.69 71.89
CA LEU A 236 -13.11 48.66 73.14
C LEU A 236 -12.45 47.76 74.19
N LYS A 237 -12.88 47.91 75.46
CA LYS A 237 -12.46 46.99 76.53
C LYS A 237 -13.01 45.59 76.23
N GLU A 238 -12.18 44.56 76.42
CA GLU A 238 -12.50 43.17 76.06
C GLU A 238 -13.87 42.70 76.56
N ARG A 239 -14.19 42.99 77.81
CA ARG A 239 -15.49 42.62 78.41
C ARG A 239 -16.67 43.27 77.69
N GLN A 240 -16.55 44.54 77.31
CA GLN A 240 -17.61 45.27 76.64
C GLN A 240 -17.74 44.83 75.18
N ALA A 241 -16.62 44.61 74.49
CA ALA A 241 -16.61 44.06 73.14
C ALA A 241 -17.27 42.66 73.09
N GLY A 242 -16.98 41.81 74.08
CA GLY A 242 -17.61 40.49 74.19
C GLY A 242 -19.12 40.54 74.44
N GLN A 243 -19.58 41.49 75.26
CA GLN A 243 -21.02 41.69 75.50
C GLN A 243 -21.74 42.21 74.25
N ILE A 244 -21.12 43.13 73.49
CA ILE A 244 -21.68 43.66 72.25
C ILE A 244 -21.73 42.57 71.17
N LEU A 245 -20.65 41.79 71.01
CA LEU A 245 -20.62 40.65 70.08
C LEU A 245 -21.71 39.62 70.39
N ALA A 246 -22.02 39.38 71.66
CA ALA A 246 -23.09 38.47 72.06
C ALA A 246 -24.50 39.00 71.71
N ALA A 247 -24.66 40.31 71.58
CA ALA A 247 -25.91 40.96 71.19
C ALA A 247 -26.04 41.20 69.67
N MET A 248 -25.00 40.88 68.89
CA MET A 248 -25.04 40.95 67.42
C MET A 248 -25.75 39.73 66.81
N ASP A 249 -26.10 39.84 65.54
CA ASP A 249 -26.55 38.68 64.77
C ASP A 249 -25.41 37.63 64.71
N PRO A 250 -25.68 36.33 64.94
CA PRO A 250 -24.63 35.31 65.01
C PRO A 250 -23.77 35.19 63.76
N GLN A 251 -24.33 35.40 62.55
CA GLN A 251 -23.56 35.33 61.31
C GLN A 251 -22.64 36.55 61.20
N LYS A 252 -23.15 37.73 61.55
CA LYS A 252 -22.38 38.97 61.52
C LYS A 252 -21.26 38.98 62.57
N ALA A 253 -21.57 38.50 63.78
CA ALA A 253 -20.59 38.37 64.86
C ALA A 253 -19.44 37.42 64.47
N ALA A 254 -19.74 36.33 63.75
CA ALA A 254 -18.73 35.40 63.25
C ALA A 254 -17.82 36.04 62.19
N GLU A 255 -18.41 36.77 61.23
CA GLU A 255 -17.68 37.49 60.18
C GLU A 255 -16.72 38.52 60.79
N VAL A 256 -17.23 39.33 61.72
CA VAL A 256 -16.45 40.35 62.44
C VAL A 256 -15.32 39.70 63.24
N THR A 257 -15.60 38.59 63.94
CA THR A 257 -14.58 37.83 64.69
C THR A 257 -13.48 37.28 63.79
N GLU A 258 -13.83 36.78 62.60
CA GLU A 258 -12.84 36.29 61.63
C GLU A 258 -11.92 37.42 61.14
N ILE A 259 -12.47 38.59 60.88
CA ILE A 259 -11.71 39.79 60.49
C ILE A 259 -10.73 40.19 61.60
N ILE A 260 -11.20 40.23 62.86
CA ILE A 260 -10.37 40.52 64.04
C ILE A 260 -9.20 39.53 64.14
N MET A 261 -9.46 38.23 63.97
CA MET A 261 -8.43 37.18 64.01
C MET A 261 -7.42 37.32 62.86
N ARG A 262 -7.89 37.68 61.66
CA ARG A 262 -7.04 37.91 60.49
C ARG A 262 -6.10 39.09 60.71
N TRP A 263 -6.58 40.18 61.30
CA TRP A 263 -5.73 41.32 61.66
C TRP A 263 -4.69 40.96 62.72
N ARG A 264 -5.07 40.19 63.76
CA ARG A 264 -4.13 39.72 64.79
C ARG A 264 -3.01 38.84 64.20
N LYS A 265 -3.36 37.96 63.26
CA LYS A 265 -2.40 37.11 62.54
C LYS A 265 -1.47 37.90 61.63
N LYS A 266 -1.92 39.04 61.10
CA LYS A 266 -1.12 39.93 60.25
C LYS A 266 -0.15 40.79 61.05
N SER A 267 -0.56 41.36 62.18
CA SER A 267 0.32 42.13 63.08
C SER A 267 1.30 41.29 63.88
N GLY A 268 1.12 39.97 63.98
CA GLY A 268 2.10 39.05 64.59
C GLY A 268 3.10 38.42 63.62
N ARG A 269 3.11 38.84 62.35
CA ARG A 269 4.04 38.37 61.30
C ARG A 269 4.94 39.49 60.75
N GLU A 270 4.87 40.67 61.33
CA GLU A 270 5.85 41.75 61.22
C GLU A 270 6.68 41.78 62.50
#